data_AF-A0A366X088-F1
#
_entry.id   AF-A0A366X088-F1
#
_cell.length_a   1.000
_cell.length_b   1.000
_cell.length_c   1.000
_cell.angle_alpha   90.00
_cell.angle_beta   90.00
_cell.angle_gamma   90.00
#
_symmetry.space_group_name_H-M   'P 1'
#
loop_
_entity.id
_entity.type
_entity.pdbx_description
1 polymer ?
#
loop_
_entity_poly.entity_id
_entity_poly.type
_entity_poly.pdbx_seq_one_letter_code
_entity_poly.pdbx_strand_id
1 'polypeptide(L)'
;MSEQHLRLVSSTPALALDQTHQRLGRHLVGNGIITQQQLVKALHLQLRLKAPIGEIIVAEGWASKRDILEMLSLQFGVQLADLEETPPTKELCDVMPAEFWLEHRVVPWMRLGPILLIATSRPDHFHLSKSTLQTAGVIALPVLADEEQIVAALAAQYKKSLAAAAEERVDRVYSCRTWQSETRIPAIVASICLAAATYLIPTLVLTALFLVAVATLLLFSTLKLISFVVYLQSKFRASSQPDTGLSSKGIGFRLPKVSVMVPLYKEREIASALITRLGRLTYPKALLDVVLVLEEKDHITNETVARTELPSWIRVIRVPEHTGLTTKPRAMNYALDFCKGDIIGVWDAEDAPMPDQIQHVVERFNNAPDDVVCLQGILDYYNPRSSWRARCFTIEYSSWFRVILPGIARMKLVVPLGGTTLFFKRKVLEELGGWDAHNVTEDADLGVRLCRAGYRTELIDTVTFEEANFRTWPWVKQRSRWLKGFMVTYLVHMRSPSKLWADLGARRFFGLQAFFLGTLGQFLLAPVLWSFWLILFGLPHPVQAALPASFMTFSVGVFVATELLALAVGIAAVTSSKRHFLVGWVPSMVFYFPLGVLAAYKALYELVSDPFFWDKTQHGQAVEEVTDPI
;
A
#
# COMPACT_ATOMS: atom_id res chain seq x y z
N MET A 1 -65.98 32.77 42.87
CA MET A 1 -64.62 32.89 43.45
C MET A 1 -64.46 31.72 44.42
N SER A 2 -63.52 30.77 44.36
CA SER A 2 -62.35 30.56 43.50
C SER A 2 -61.91 29.08 43.64
N GLU A 3 -61.70 28.42 42.49
CA GLU A 3 -60.76 27.31 42.12
C GLU A 3 -60.25 26.36 43.23
N GLN A 4 -60.59 25.06 43.26
CA GLN A 4 -60.17 23.93 42.39
C GLN A 4 -58.64 23.77 42.18
N HIS A 5 -58.00 22.96 43.04
CA HIS A 5 -56.66 22.41 42.80
C HIS A 5 -56.72 20.91 42.46
N LEU A 6 -56.93 20.60 41.18
CA LEU A 6 -56.55 19.33 40.58
C LEU A 6 -55.10 19.47 40.09
N ARG A 7 -54.16 18.81 40.78
CA ARG A 7 -52.78 18.67 40.31
C ARG A 7 -52.76 17.73 39.11
N LEU A 8 -52.68 18.29 37.91
CA LEU A 8 -52.29 17.56 36.70
C LEU A 8 -50.81 17.18 36.84
N VAL A 9 -50.55 15.89 37.02
CA VAL A 9 -49.23 15.30 36.82
C VAL A 9 -48.87 15.52 35.34
N SER A 10 -47.74 16.17 35.10
CA SER A 10 -47.26 16.47 33.76
C SER A 10 -47.14 15.18 32.94
N SER A 11 -47.85 15.15 31.81
CA SER A 11 -47.63 14.17 30.75
C SER A 11 -46.24 14.42 30.16
N THR A 12 -45.23 13.78 30.75
CA THR A 12 -44.00 13.51 30.01
C THR A 12 -44.43 12.59 28.86
N PRO A 13 -44.16 12.90 27.58
CA PRO A 13 -44.38 11.91 26.55
C PRO A 13 -43.39 10.78 26.82
N ALA A 14 -43.89 9.71 27.44
CA ALA A 14 -43.22 8.44 27.45
C ALA A 14 -43.13 8.02 25.97
N LEU A 15 -41.95 8.19 25.39
CA LEU A 15 -41.57 7.46 24.17
C LEU A 15 -41.63 5.98 24.53
N ALA A 16 -42.80 5.39 24.36
CA ALA A 16 -43.01 3.96 24.40
C ALA A 16 -42.20 3.34 23.27
N LEU A 17 -40.97 2.94 23.57
CA LEU A 17 -40.10 2.13 22.70
C LEU A 17 -40.58 0.67 22.72
N ASP A 18 -41.83 0.43 22.32
CA ASP A 18 -42.35 -0.92 22.10
C ASP A 18 -43.23 -0.98 20.85
N GLN A 19 -42.70 -0.44 19.74
CA GLN A 19 -43.14 -0.89 18.42
C GLN A 19 -42.30 -2.10 18.07
N THR A 20 -42.97 -3.23 17.78
CA THR A 20 -42.36 -4.38 17.11
C THR A 20 -41.83 -3.95 15.75
N HIS A 21 -40.64 -3.34 15.71
CA HIS A 21 -40.02 -2.84 14.48
C HIS A 21 -39.87 -4.02 13.51
N GLN A 22 -40.60 -3.98 12.40
CA GLN A 22 -40.42 -4.95 11.33
C GLN A 22 -38.96 -4.85 10.84
N ARG A 23 -38.29 -5.99 10.74
CA ARG A 23 -36.89 -6.03 10.28
C ARG A 23 -36.82 -5.62 8.80
N LEU A 24 -35.72 -4.99 8.38
CA LEU A 24 -35.45 -4.55 7.00
C LEU A 24 -35.90 -5.55 5.93
N GLY A 25 -35.55 -6.83 6.11
CA GLY A 25 -35.90 -7.90 5.15
C GLY A 25 -37.40 -8.07 4.93
N ARG A 26 -38.24 -7.85 5.96
CA ARG A 26 -39.70 -7.90 5.79
C ARG A 26 -40.24 -6.69 5.05
N HIS A 27 -39.67 -5.50 5.28
CA HIS A 27 -40.02 -4.32 4.50
C HIS A 27 -39.65 -4.51 3.02
N LEU A 28 -38.47 -5.08 2.73
CA LEU A 28 -38.02 -5.34 1.36
C LEU A 28 -38.92 -6.36 0.63
N VAL A 29 -39.31 -7.45 1.29
CA VAL A 29 -40.23 -8.44 0.70
C VAL A 29 -41.65 -7.88 0.59
N GLY A 30 -42.13 -7.19 1.63
CA GLY A 30 -43.48 -6.63 1.68
C GLY A 30 -43.74 -5.55 0.62
N ASN A 31 -42.70 -4.81 0.22
CA ASN A 31 -42.77 -3.82 -0.85
C ASN A 31 -42.38 -4.39 -2.24
N GLY A 32 -42.17 -5.71 -2.35
CA GLY A 32 -41.87 -6.37 -3.63
C GLY A 32 -40.49 -6.06 -4.22
N ILE A 33 -39.58 -5.46 -3.44
CA ILE A 33 -38.21 -5.14 -3.88
C ILE A 33 -37.39 -6.43 -4.04
N ILE A 34 -37.56 -7.39 -3.12
CA ILE A 34 -36.92 -8.71 -3.20
C ILE A 34 -37.94 -9.83 -2.95
N THR A 35 -37.59 -11.04 -3.40
CA THR A 35 -38.33 -12.26 -3.12
C THR A 35 -37.99 -12.85 -1.76
N GLN A 36 -38.87 -13.70 -1.22
CA GLN A 36 -38.61 -14.45 0.01
C GLN A 36 -37.38 -15.37 -0.12
N GLN A 37 -37.14 -15.94 -1.30
CA GLN A 37 -35.97 -16.78 -1.56
C GLN A 37 -34.67 -15.97 -1.50
N GLN A 38 -34.65 -14.77 -2.09
CA GLN A 38 -33.51 -13.84 -2.00
C GLN A 38 -33.24 -13.43 -0.55
N LEU A 39 -34.29 -13.17 0.24
CA LEU A 39 -34.13 -12.85 1.66
C LEU A 39 -33.47 -14.00 2.45
N VAL A 40 -33.91 -15.25 2.22
CA VAL A 40 -33.29 -16.42 2.87
C VAL A 40 -31.83 -16.58 2.46
N LYS A 41 -31.51 -16.40 1.17
CA LYS A 41 -30.12 -16.41 0.67
C LYS A 41 -29.28 -15.31 1.33
N ALA A 42 -29.78 -14.08 1.41
CA ALA A 42 -29.10 -12.95 2.05
C ALA A 42 -28.80 -13.24 3.54
N LEU A 43 -29.77 -13.79 4.28
CA LEU A 43 -29.60 -14.16 5.68
C LEU A 43 -28.54 -15.25 5.86
N HIS A 44 -28.50 -16.24 4.97
CA HIS A 44 -27.46 -17.27 5.00
C HIS A 44 -26.06 -16.68 4.77
N LEU A 45 -25.92 -15.77 3.80
CA LEU A 45 -24.67 -15.05 3.55
C LEU A 45 -24.25 -14.21 4.77
N GLN A 46 -25.20 -13.50 5.41
CA GLN A 46 -24.93 -12.65 6.57
C GLN A 46 -24.34 -13.42 7.77
N LEU A 47 -24.55 -14.73 7.88
CA LEU A 47 -23.91 -15.55 8.92
C LEU A 47 -22.39 -15.62 8.76
N ARG A 48 -21.88 -15.54 7.53
CA ARG A 48 -20.46 -15.65 7.17
C ARG A 48 -19.80 -14.31 6.89
N LEU A 49 -20.57 -13.31 6.48
CA LEU A 49 -20.06 -11.99 6.09
C LEU A 49 -20.23 -10.97 7.22
N LYS A 50 -19.19 -10.20 7.55
CA LYS A 50 -19.30 -9.04 8.46
C LYS A 50 -19.91 -7.83 7.74
N ALA A 51 -21.09 -8.01 7.15
CA ALA A 51 -21.83 -6.98 6.40
C ALA A 51 -23.31 -6.94 6.79
N PRO A 52 -23.96 -5.76 6.79
CA PRO A 52 -25.41 -5.65 6.89
C PRO A 52 -26.11 -6.33 5.72
N ILE A 53 -27.33 -6.82 5.98
CA ILE A 53 -28.12 -7.50 4.95
C ILE A 53 -28.42 -6.60 3.74
N GLY A 54 -28.62 -5.30 3.95
CA GLY A 54 -28.83 -4.33 2.86
C GLY A 54 -27.63 -4.25 1.92
N GLU A 55 -26.41 -4.20 2.46
CA GLU A 55 -25.18 -4.19 1.64
C GLU A 55 -25.00 -5.50 0.86
N ILE A 56 -25.38 -6.64 1.45
CA ILE A 56 -25.36 -7.95 0.77
C ILE A 56 -26.34 -7.96 -0.41
N ILE A 57 -27.55 -7.47 -0.20
CA ILE A 57 -28.61 -7.43 -1.22
C ILE A 57 -28.22 -6.51 -2.40
N VAL A 58 -27.62 -5.36 -2.11
CA VAL A 58 -27.10 -4.44 -3.13
C VAL A 58 -25.93 -5.05 -3.90
N ALA A 59 -25.01 -5.74 -3.21
CA ALA A 59 -23.86 -6.38 -3.84
C ALA A 59 -24.25 -7.55 -4.76
N GLU A 60 -25.35 -8.26 -4.44
CA GLU A 60 -25.91 -9.32 -5.29
C GLU A 60 -26.78 -8.77 -6.44
N GLY A 61 -26.99 -7.44 -6.50
CA GLY A 61 -27.77 -6.78 -7.55
C GLY A 61 -29.29 -6.97 -7.42
N TRP A 62 -29.81 -7.30 -6.23
CA TRP A 62 -31.24 -7.53 -6.03
C TRP A 62 -32.03 -6.28 -5.64
N ALA A 63 -31.36 -5.22 -5.19
CA ALA A 63 -31.96 -3.93 -4.89
C ALA A 63 -30.94 -2.81 -5.09
N SER A 64 -31.41 -1.58 -5.29
CA SER A 64 -30.57 -0.39 -5.33
C SER A 64 -30.24 0.12 -3.92
N LYS A 65 -29.21 0.96 -3.79
CA LYS A 65 -28.89 1.65 -2.52
C LYS A 65 -30.08 2.50 -2.03
N ARG A 66 -30.78 3.13 -2.96
CA ARG A 66 -31.98 3.94 -2.70
C ARG A 66 -33.09 3.09 -2.09
N ASP A 67 -33.38 1.92 -2.65
CA ASP A 67 -34.38 1.00 -2.11
C ASP A 67 -34.06 0.62 -0.65
N ILE A 68 -32.79 0.36 -0.35
CA ILE A 68 -32.33 0.06 1.01
C ILE A 68 -32.54 1.25 1.95
N LEU A 69 -32.17 2.47 1.52
CA LEU A 69 -32.34 3.69 2.31
C LEU A 69 -33.81 4.00 2.61
N GLU A 70 -34.68 3.88 1.61
CA GLU A 70 -36.13 4.07 1.75
C GLU A 70 -36.72 3.06 2.75
N MET A 71 -36.32 1.79 2.68
CA MET A 71 -36.79 0.78 3.64
C MET A 71 -36.20 0.96 5.05
N LEU A 72 -34.97 1.45 5.18
CA LEU A 72 -34.39 1.83 6.47
C LEU A 72 -35.12 3.02 7.09
N SER A 73 -35.53 4.00 6.28
CA SER A 73 -36.35 5.14 6.71
C SER A 73 -37.65 4.66 7.34
N LEU A 74 -38.36 3.74 6.67
CA LEU A 74 -39.58 3.13 7.21
C LEU A 74 -39.32 2.32 8.49
N GLN A 75 -38.25 1.51 8.51
CA GLN A 75 -37.93 0.67 9.66
C GLN A 75 -37.64 1.49 10.93
N PHE A 76 -36.85 2.57 10.79
CA PHE A 76 -36.40 3.38 11.92
C PHE A 76 -37.30 4.60 12.20
N GLY A 77 -38.24 4.92 11.31
CA GLY A 77 -39.10 6.10 11.41
C GLY A 77 -38.31 7.40 11.27
N VAL A 78 -37.28 7.42 10.42
CA VAL A 78 -36.32 8.52 10.26
C VAL A 78 -36.41 9.08 8.84
N GLN A 79 -36.42 10.41 8.69
CA GLN A 79 -36.51 11.06 7.38
C GLN A 79 -35.24 10.87 6.54
N LEU A 80 -35.42 10.87 5.21
CA LEU A 80 -34.34 10.94 4.25
C LEU A 80 -33.91 12.41 4.06
N ALA A 81 -32.61 12.64 4.09
CA ALA A 81 -31.96 13.91 3.83
C ALA A 81 -31.23 13.84 2.48
N ASP A 82 -31.33 14.92 1.72
CA ASP A 82 -30.54 15.12 0.51
C ASP A 82 -29.48 16.20 0.76
N LEU A 83 -28.24 15.76 0.94
CA LEU A 83 -27.12 16.65 1.24
C LEU A 83 -26.60 17.39 0.01
N GLU A 84 -27.03 17.01 -1.20
CA GLU A 84 -26.69 17.72 -2.44
C GLU A 84 -27.60 18.93 -2.63
N GLU A 85 -28.91 18.76 -2.35
CA GLU A 85 -29.88 19.86 -2.40
C GLU A 85 -29.70 20.83 -1.22
N THR A 86 -29.46 20.28 -0.02
CA THR A 86 -29.31 21.04 1.22
C THR A 86 -28.00 20.68 1.93
N PRO A 87 -26.87 21.23 1.47
CA PRO A 87 -25.56 20.92 2.05
C PRO A 87 -25.43 21.48 3.47
N PRO A 88 -24.65 20.81 4.32
CA PRO A 88 -24.45 21.25 5.69
C PRO A 88 -23.64 22.55 5.74
N THR A 89 -24.05 23.49 6.60
CA THR A 89 -23.33 24.75 6.74
C THR A 89 -22.07 24.59 7.58
N LYS A 90 -21.09 25.47 7.37
CA LYS A 90 -19.83 25.43 8.10
C LYS A 90 -20.01 25.54 9.62
N GLU A 91 -20.94 26.39 10.06
CA GLU A 91 -21.24 26.60 11.48
C GLU A 91 -21.75 25.32 12.16
N LEU A 92 -22.47 24.47 11.43
CA LEU A 92 -22.93 23.18 11.95
C LEU A 92 -21.78 22.18 12.08
N CYS A 93 -20.89 22.17 11.09
CA CYS A 93 -19.72 21.30 11.06
C CYS A 93 -18.67 21.67 12.11
N ASP A 94 -18.57 22.94 12.50
CA ASP A 94 -17.64 23.44 13.53
C ASP A 94 -18.06 23.05 14.97
N VAL A 95 -19.23 22.41 15.15
CA VAL A 95 -19.71 21.93 16.48
C VAL A 95 -18.82 20.83 17.05
N MET A 96 -18.22 20.01 16.20
CA MET A 96 -17.29 18.95 16.59
C MET A 96 -16.06 18.97 15.68
N PRO A 97 -14.90 18.45 16.14
CA PRO A 97 -13.70 18.35 15.30
C PRO A 97 -13.91 17.43 14.09
N ALA A 98 -13.16 17.66 13.02
CA ALA A 98 -13.26 16.89 11.76
C ALA A 98 -13.05 15.39 11.97
N GLU A 99 -12.14 15.03 12.88
CA GLU A 99 -11.81 13.66 13.26
C GLU A 99 -13.04 12.92 13.78
N PHE A 100 -13.90 13.59 14.55
CA PHE A 100 -15.13 12.99 15.08
C PHE A 100 -16.10 12.60 13.96
N TRP A 101 -16.34 13.52 13.03
CA TRP A 101 -17.26 13.31 11.91
C TRP A 101 -16.78 12.20 10.97
N LEU A 102 -15.47 12.16 10.70
CA LEU A 102 -14.84 11.11 9.89
C LEU A 102 -14.87 9.74 10.57
N GLU A 103 -14.49 9.68 11.85
CA GLU A 103 -14.47 8.42 12.62
C GLU A 103 -15.86 7.77 12.67
N HIS A 104 -16.90 8.58 12.92
CA HIS A 104 -18.27 8.08 13.04
C HIS A 104 -19.01 8.03 11.70
N ARG A 105 -18.42 8.56 10.61
CA ARG A 105 -19.03 8.70 9.27
C ARG A 105 -20.41 9.33 9.32
N VAL A 106 -20.50 10.45 10.01
CA VAL A 106 -21.71 11.25 10.12
C VAL A 106 -21.39 12.71 9.84
N VAL A 107 -22.39 13.47 9.40
CA VAL A 107 -22.25 14.91 9.15
C VAL A 107 -23.48 15.63 9.69
N PRO A 108 -23.34 16.78 10.37
CA PRO A 108 -24.50 17.54 10.82
C PRO A 108 -25.22 18.12 9.61
N TRP A 109 -26.55 18.06 9.55
CA TRP A 109 -27.32 18.50 8.38
C TRP A 109 -28.04 19.82 8.62
N MET A 110 -28.91 19.86 9.64
CA MET A 110 -29.75 21.02 9.93
C MET A 110 -29.97 21.17 11.44
N ARG A 111 -30.28 22.38 11.89
CA ARG A 111 -30.62 22.68 13.28
C ARG A 111 -32.09 23.09 13.40
N LEU A 112 -32.84 22.41 14.26
CA LEU A 112 -34.24 22.69 14.58
C LEU A 112 -34.34 23.05 16.07
N GLY A 113 -34.24 24.35 16.37
CA GLY A 113 -34.18 24.84 17.74
C GLY A 113 -32.94 24.28 18.48
N PRO A 114 -33.10 23.55 19.59
CA PRO A 114 -31.99 22.94 20.31
C PRO A 114 -31.49 21.63 19.67
N ILE A 115 -32.21 21.07 18.70
CA ILE A 115 -31.93 19.77 18.10
C ILE A 115 -31.05 19.92 16.87
N LEU A 116 -29.96 19.15 16.81
CA LEU A 116 -29.12 19.00 15.63
C LEU A 116 -29.48 17.70 14.90
N LEU A 117 -29.93 17.81 13.65
CA LEU A 117 -30.12 16.65 12.78
C LEU A 117 -28.77 16.24 12.22
N ILE A 118 -28.46 14.95 12.31
CA ILE A 118 -27.17 14.40 11.90
C ILE A 118 -27.41 13.30 10.87
N ALA A 119 -26.87 13.50 9.68
CA ALA A 119 -26.95 12.55 8.59
C ALA A 119 -26.06 11.33 8.83
N THR A 120 -26.65 10.15 8.66
CA THR A 120 -25.97 8.85 8.78
C THR A 120 -26.53 7.85 7.77
N SER A 121 -25.69 6.96 7.27
CA SER A 121 -26.13 5.79 6.49
C SER A 121 -26.33 4.54 7.37
N ARG A 122 -25.99 4.63 8.67
CA ARG A 122 -26.00 3.52 9.64
C ARG A 122 -26.80 3.89 10.89
N PRO A 123 -28.14 3.97 10.80
CA PRO A 123 -29.00 4.33 11.93
C PRO A 123 -28.85 3.36 13.10
N ASP A 124 -28.50 2.09 12.82
CA ASP A 124 -28.21 1.05 13.80
C ASP A 124 -27.01 1.41 14.71
N HIS A 125 -26.04 2.17 14.18
CA HIS A 125 -24.83 2.58 14.89
C HIS A 125 -24.87 4.00 15.44
N PHE A 126 -25.96 4.75 15.21
CA PHE A 126 -26.06 6.17 15.60
C PHE A 126 -25.88 6.40 17.11
N HIS A 127 -26.17 5.41 17.94
CA HIS A 127 -25.98 5.50 19.39
C HIS A 127 -24.50 5.76 19.78
N LEU A 128 -23.53 5.33 18.97
CA LEU A 128 -22.10 5.50 19.20
C LEU A 128 -21.67 6.97 19.11
N SER A 129 -22.18 7.71 18.11
CA SER A 129 -21.91 9.13 17.97
C SER A 129 -22.73 9.96 18.95
N LYS A 130 -23.96 9.52 19.26
CA LYS A 130 -24.89 10.22 20.15
C LYS A 130 -24.33 10.42 21.56
N SER A 131 -23.65 9.44 22.15
CA SER A 131 -23.06 9.58 23.49
C SER A 131 -22.01 10.67 23.57
N THR A 132 -21.15 10.76 22.55
CA THR A 132 -20.10 11.77 22.45
C THR A 132 -20.70 13.17 22.26
N LEU A 133 -21.70 13.27 21.38
CA LEU A 133 -22.44 14.52 21.14
C LEU A 133 -23.20 15.00 22.39
N GLN A 134 -23.82 14.09 23.14
CA GLN A 134 -24.49 14.41 24.39
C GLN A 134 -23.51 14.94 25.45
N THR A 135 -22.31 14.36 25.51
CA THR A 135 -21.23 14.84 26.40
C THR A 135 -20.79 16.26 26.00
N ALA A 136 -20.82 16.58 24.71
CA ALA A 136 -20.59 17.92 24.19
C ALA A 136 -21.81 18.87 24.30
N GLY A 137 -22.90 18.45 24.97
CA GLY A 137 -24.11 19.26 25.16
C GLY A 137 -25.01 19.37 23.92
N VAL A 138 -24.82 18.51 22.91
CA VAL A 138 -25.58 18.52 21.67
C VAL A 138 -26.73 17.52 21.74
N ILE A 139 -27.96 18.01 21.56
CA ILE A 139 -29.15 17.16 21.41
C ILE A 139 -29.24 16.73 19.94
N ALA A 140 -28.82 15.50 19.65
CA ALA A 140 -28.75 14.99 18.29
C ALA A 140 -29.86 13.98 17.95
N LEU A 141 -30.46 14.13 16.77
CA LEU A 141 -31.35 13.14 16.15
C LEU A 141 -30.79 12.70 14.79
N PRO A 142 -30.94 11.41 14.42
CA PRO A 142 -30.47 10.94 13.13
C PRO A 142 -31.40 11.39 12.01
N VAL A 143 -30.82 11.63 10.84
CA VAL A 143 -31.49 11.60 9.53
C VAL A 143 -30.73 10.63 8.62
N LEU A 144 -31.42 10.01 7.68
CA LEU A 144 -30.79 9.06 6.76
C LEU A 144 -30.31 9.77 5.51
N ALA A 145 -29.05 9.58 5.14
CA ALA A 145 -28.50 10.06 3.88
C ALA A 145 -27.67 8.96 3.22
N ASP A 146 -27.47 9.06 1.90
CA ASP A 146 -26.55 8.16 1.21
C ASP A 146 -25.12 8.36 1.72
N GLU A 147 -24.38 7.27 1.87
CA GLU A 147 -23.00 7.31 2.38
C GLU A 147 -22.08 8.11 1.45
N GLU A 148 -22.32 8.08 0.13
CA GLU A 148 -21.56 8.87 -0.84
C GLU A 148 -21.80 10.36 -0.66
N GLN A 149 -23.04 10.76 -0.37
CA GLN A 149 -23.39 12.15 -0.05
C GLN A 149 -22.72 12.61 1.26
N ILE A 150 -22.70 11.77 2.30
CA ILE A 150 -22.02 12.07 3.57
C ILE A 150 -20.51 12.27 3.33
N VAL A 151 -19.88 11.35 2.59
CA VAL A 151 -18.46 11.43 2.25
C VAL A 151 -18.16 12.69 1.43
N ALA A 152 -18.98 13.02 0.44
CA ALA A 152 -18.84 14.22 -0.37
C ALA A 152 -18.97 15.50 0.46
N ALA A 153 -19.94 15.56 1.38
CA ALA A 153 -20.14 16.69 2.28
C ALA A 153 -18.93 16.89 3.21
N LEU A 154 -18.42 15.81 3.80
CA LEU A 154 -17.22 15.86 4.65
C LEU A 154 -15.97 16.30 3.86
N ALA A 155 -15.77 15.74 2.66
CA ALA A 155 -14.67 16.11 1.79
C ALA A 155 -14.74 17.58 1.35
N ALA A 156 -15.94 18.10 1.06
CA ALA A 156 -16.14 19.50 0.69
C ALA A 156 -15.86 20.44 1.88
N GLN A 157 -16.42 20.14 3.04
CA GLN A 157 -16.31 20.98 4.24
C GLN A 157 -14.89 21.03 4.79
N TYR A 158 -14.21 19.89 4.85
CA TYR A 158 -12.88 19.73 5.43
C TYR A 158 -11.77 19.65 4.38
N LYS A 159 -12.05 20.11 3.15
CA LYS A 159 -11.15 20.04 1.99
C LYS A 159 -9.71 20.44 2.35
N LYS A 160 -9.53 21.61 2.99
CA LYS A 160 -8.20 22.15 3.32
C LYS A 160 -7.50 21.38 4.44
N SER A 161 -8.21 21.06 5.53
CA SER A 161 -7.61 20.38 6.67
C SER A 161 -7.20 18.95 6.33
N LEU A 162 -8.04 18.22 5.57
CA LEU A 162 -7.72 16.87 5.13
C LEU A 162 -6.59 16.84 4.11
N ALA A 163 -6.53 17.81 3.19
CA ALA A 163 -5.42 17.91 2.26
C ALA A 163 -4.08 18.19 2.97
N ALA A 164 -4.08 19.10 3.95
CA ALA A 164 -2.92 19.39 4.78
C ALA A 164 -2.49 18.16 5.60
N ALA A 165 -3.46 17.50 6.26
CA ALA A 165 -3.21 16.29 7.03
C ALA A 165 -2.57 15.20 6.16
N ALA A 166 -3.07 14.99 4.93
CA ALA A 166 -2.56 13.99 4.00
C ALA A 166 -1.06 14.20 3.63
N GLU A 167 -0.57 15.44 3.66
CA GLU A 167 0.83 15.79 3.39
C GLU A 167 1.73 15.61 4.63
N GLU A 168 1.15 15.66 5.83
CA GLU A 168 1.89 15.74 7.09
C GLU A 168 1.68 14.57 8.06
N ARG A 169 0.89 13.54 7.71
CA ARG A 169 0.51 12.42 8.60
C ARG A 169 1.69 11.73 9.31
N VAL A 170 2.80 11.50 8.59
CA VAL A 170 3.98 10.82 9.17
C VAL A 170 4.73 11.78 10.09
N ASP A 171 5.17 11.30 11.25
CA ASP A 171 5.99 12.09 12.18
C ASP A 171 7.22 12.67 11.46
N ARG A 172 7.49 13.95 11.74
CA ARG A 172 8.60 14.72 11.15
C ARG A 172 9.95 14.01 11.24
N VAL A 173 10.20 13.22 12.29
CA VAL A 173 11.46 12.49 12.48
C VAL A 173 11.65 11.40 11.41
N TYR A 174 10.55 10.78 10.97
CA TYR A 174 10.57 9.71 9.97
C TYR A 174 10.24 10.19 8.55
N SER A 175 9.95 11.48 8.35
CA SER A 175 9.64 12.04 7.03
C SER A 175 10.83 12.72 6.39
N CYS A 176 10.93 12.63 5.05
CA CYS A 176 11.87 13.42 4.26
C CYS A 176 11.38 14.84 3.95
N ARG A 177 10.18 15.25 4.40
CA ARG A 177 9.61 16.60 4.15
C ARG A 177 10.48 17.77 4.62
N THR A 178 11.42 17.51 5.54
CA THR A 178 12.35 18.53 6.05
C THR A 178 13.56 18.75 5.14
N TRP A 179 13.70 18.02 4.04
CA TRP A 179 14.76 18.24 3.07
C TRP A 179 14.47 19.48 2.23
N GLN A 180 15.16 20.57 2.55
CA GLN A 180 15.06 21.87 1.87
C GLN A 180 16.30 22.12 0.99
N SER A 181 16.23 23.08 0.05
CA SER A 181 17.33 23.40 -0.87
C SER A 181 18.67 23.69 -0.17
N GLU A 182 18.66 24.22 1.05
CA GLU A 182 19.86 24.46 1.87
C GLU A 182 20.57 23.18 2.32
N THR A 183 19.87 22.04 2.33
CA THR A 183 20.43 20.71 2.66
C THR A 183 21.33 20.13 1.55
N ARG A 184 21.47 20.81 0.40
CA ARG A 184 22.30 20.39 -0.74
C ARG A 184 23.77 20.79 -0.59
N ILE A 185 24.07 21.80 0.21
CA ILE A 185 25.45 22.33 0.38
C ILE A 185 26.42 21.24 0.85
N PRO A 186 26.12 20.43 1.87
CA PRO A 186 27.04 19.38 2.30
C PRO A 186 27.31 18.34 1.21
N ALA A 187 26.31 18.00 0.39
CA ALA A 187 26.47 17.03 -0.69
C ALA A 187 27.35 17.59 -1.83
N ILE A 188 27.18 18.88 -2.18
CA ILE A 188 28.01 19.57 -3.17
C ILE A 188 29.45 19.66 -2.68
N VAL A 189 29.66 20.09 -1.43
CA VAL A 189 30.98 20.17 -0.80
C VAL A 189 31.64 18.79 -0.75
N ALA A 190 30.92 17.75 -0.32
CA ALA A 190 31.44 16.38 -0.32
C ALA A 190 31.83 15.91 -1.72
N SER A 191 31.06 16.26 -2.76
CA SER A 191 31.38 15.92 -4.15
C SER A 191 32.62 16.64 -4.65
N ILE A 192 32.79 17.93 -4.33
CA ILE A 192 33.99 18.72 -4.66
C ILE A 192 35.21 18.15 -3.92
N CYS A 193 35.08 17.86 -2.62
CA CYS A 193 36.15 17.25 -1.83
C CYS A 193 36.55 15.88 -2.38
N LEU A 194 35.58 15.04 -2.78
CA LEU A 194 35.84 13.75 -3.39
C LEU A 194 36.54 13.91 -4.75
N ALA A 195 36.13 14.86 -5.58
CA ALA A 195 36.79 15.16 -6.86
C ALA A 195 38.23 15.66 -6.65
N ALA A 196 38.44 16.59 -5.72
CA ALA A 196 39.76 17.09 -5.35
C ALA A 196 40.65 15.96 -4.80
N ALA A 197 40.13 15.12 -3.90
CA ALA A 197 40.86 13.97 -3.37
C ALA A 197 41.20 12.96 -4.48
N THR A 198 40.28 12.71 -5.42
CA THR A 198 40.53 11.81 -6.56
C THR A 198 41.68 12.34 -7.43
N TYR A 199 41.78 13.66 -7.61
CA TYR A 199 42.89 14.28 -8.33
C TYR A 199 44.22 14.25 -7.55
N LEU A 200 44.19 14.57 -6.25
CA LEU A 200 45.39 14.71 -5.42
C LEU A 200 45.99 13.37 -4.95
N ILE A 201 45.14 12.40 -4.61
CA ILE A 201 45.52 11.10 -4.02
C ILE A 201 44.72 9.94 -4.66
N PRO A 202 44.81 9.76 -6.00
CA PRO A 202 43.96 8.83 -6.75
C PRO A 202 44.05 7.38 -6.25
N THR A 203 45.26 6.90 -5.95
CA THR A 203 45.47 5.52 -5.50
C THR A 203 44.79 5.26 -4.15
N LEU A 204 44.87 6.21 -3.20
CA LEU A 204 44.24 6.04 -1.88
C LEU A 204 42.71 6.08 -2.00
N VAL A 205 42.17 7.04 -2.77
CA VAL A 205 40.72 7.15 -2.98
C VAL A 205 40.17 5.91 -3.67
N LEU A 206 40.81 5.45 -4.75
CA LEU A 206 40.37 4.26 -5.46
C LEU A 206 40.49 3.00 -4.60
N THR A 207 41.55 2.88 -3.78
CA THR A 207 41.69 1.78 -2.82
C THR A 207 40.57 1.81 -1.78
N ALA A 208 40.25 2.98 -1.23
CA ALA A 208 39.16 3.12 -0.26
C ALA A 208 37.79 2.76 -0.89
N LEU A 209 37.50 3.30 -2.07
CA LEU A 209 36.27 2.96 -2.82
C LEU A 209 36.19 1.47 -3.13
N PHE A 210 37.31 0.84 -3.49
CA PHE A 210 37.38 -0.58 -3.74
C PHE A 210 37.11 -1.41 -2.48
N LEU A 211 37.70 -1.05 -1.33
CA LEU A 211 37.43 -1.72 -0.06
C LEU A 211 35.95 -1.60 0.33
N VAL A 212 35.35 -0.43 0.16
CA VAL A 212 33.90 -0.23 0.40
C VAL A 212 33.07 -1.06 -0.59
N ALA A 213 33.47 -1.14 -1.86
CA ALA A 213 32.79 -1.94 -2.86
C ALA A 213 32.81 -3.44 -2.52
N VAL A 214 33.97 -3.98 -2.11
CA VAL A 214 34.09 -5.37 -1.64
C VAL A 214 33.28 -5.59 -0.36
N ALA A 215 33.31 -4.65 0.60
CA ALA A 215 32.57 -4.77 1.86
C ALA A 215 31.05 -4.80 1.63
N THR A 216 30.52 -3.88 0.81
CA THR A 216 29.10 -3.83 0.46
C THR A 216 28.65 -5.04 -0.36
N LEU A 217 29.51 -5.53 -1.26
CA LEU A 217 29.29 -6.76 -2.01
C LEU A 217 29.19 -7.98 -1.08
N LEU A 218 30.14 -8.14 -0.15
CA LEU A 218 30.11 -9.22 0.85
C LEU A 218 28.86 -9.16 1.71
N LEU A 219 28.51 -7.96 2.17
CA LEU A 219 27.33 -7.73 3.01
C LEU A 219 26.04 -8.15 2.29
N PHE A 220 25.86 -7.72 1.04
CA PHE A 220 24.69 -8.08 0.24
C PHE A 220 24.66 -9.57 -0.14
N SER A 221 25.82 -10.12 -0.52
CA SER A 221 25.94 -11.53 -0.92
C SER A 221 25.69 -12.47 0.25
N THR A 222 26.12 -12.09 1.45
CA THR A 222 25.81 -12.81 2.69
C THR A 222 24.32 -12.81 2.96
N LEU A 223 23.65 -11.64 2.87
CA LEU A 223 22.20 -11.55 3.02
C LEU A 223 21.48 -12.44 1.99
N LYS A 224 21.89 -12.38 0.71
CA LYS A 224 21.32 -13.22 -0.36
C LYS A 224 21.54 -14.70 -0.11
N LEU A 225 22.74 -15.10 0.32
CA LEU A 225 23.09 -16.49 0.59
C LEU A 225 22.24 -17.04 1.74
N ILE A 226 22.14 -16.31 2.85
CA ILE A 226 21.34 -16.74 4.00
C ILE A 226 19.86 -16.81 3.61
N SER A 227 19.33 -15.80 2.90
CA SER A 227 17.96 -15.83 2.39
C SER A 227 17.70 -17.03 1.47
N PHE A 228 18.65 -17.36 0.60
CA PHE A 228 18.55 -18.51 -0.29
C PHE A 228 18.59 -19.84 0.48
N VAL A 229 19.47 -19.98 1.47
CA VAL A 229 19.53 -21.16 2.35
C VAL A 229 18.22 -21.32 3.12
N VAL A 230 17.67 -20.24 3.69
CA VAL A 230 16.38 -20.24 4.39
C VAL A 230 15.24 -20.64 3.44
N TYR A 231 15.26 -20.15 2.20
CA TYR A 231 14.32 -20.56 1.15
C TYR A 231 14.41 -22.06 0.87
N LEU A 232 15.61 -22.61 0.62
CA LEU A 232 15.81 -24.03 0.36
C LEU A 232 15.33 -24.89 1.54
N GLN A 233 15.70 -24.52 2.78
CA GLN A 233 15.24 -25.20 3.99
C GLN A 233 13.71 -25.20 4.11
N SER A 234 13.05 -24.09 3.76
CA SER A 234 11.58 -24.00 3.79
C SER A 234 10.92 -24.93 2.77
N LYS A 235 11.48 -25.05 1.55
CA LYS A 235 11.02 -25.99 0.52
C LYS A 235 11.17 -27.45 0.96
N PHE A 236 12.31 -27.80 1.56
CA PHE A 236 12.52 -29.14 2.10
C PHE A 236 11.56 -29.47 3.26
N ARG A 237 11.31 -28.53 4.17
CA ARG A 237 10.37 -28.70 5.28
C ARG A 237 8.91 -28.80 4.82
N ALA A 238 8.50 -27.96 3.86
CA ALA A 238 7.17 -28.02 3.27
C ALA A 238 6.93 -29.36 2.55
N SER A 239 7.94 -29.92 1.89
CA SER A 239 7.86 -31.26 1.29
C SER A 239 7.74 -32.39 2.33
N SER A 240 8.01 -32.11 3.61
CA SER A 240 8.10 -33.11 4.70
C SER A 240 6.93 -33.02 5.68
N GLN A 241 6.12 -31.96 5.60
CA GLN A 241 4.90 -31.81 6.40
C GLN A 241 3.70 -31.97 5.47
N PRO A 242 2.76 -32.91 5.74
CA PRO A 242 1.48 -32.89 5.07
C PRO A 242 0.84 -31.53 5.32
N ASP A 243 0.16 -30.98 4.31
CA ASP A 243 -0.67 -29.78 4.44
C ASP A 243 -1.64 -29.99 5.60
N THR A 244 -1.24 -29.55 6.80
CA THR A 244 -2.17 -29.44 7.92
C THR A 244 -3.00 -28.23 7.56
N GLY A 245 -4.06 -28.49 6.79
CA GLY A 245 -5.01 -27.49 6.31
C GLY A 245 -5.25 -26.47 7.40
N LEU A 246 -5.03 -25.20 7.04
CA LEU A 246 -5.20 -24.01 7.85
C LEU A 246 -6.14 -24.28 9.03
N SER A 247 -5.56 -24.51 10.21
CA SER A 247 -6.29 -24.65 11.46
C SER A 247 -7.12 -23.38 11.62
N SER A 248 -8.41 -23.46 11.32
CA SER A 248 -9.34 -22.37 11.47
C SER A 248 -9.39 -22.00 12.95
N LYS A 249 -8.83 -20.83 13.30
CA LYS A 249 -9.29 -20.15 14.50
C LYS A 249 -10.79 -19.88 14.31
N GLY A 250 -11.60 -20.75 14.91
CA GLY A 250 -12.96 -20.48 15.37
C GLY A 250 -14.08 -20.81 14.39
N ILE A 251 -14.93 -21.77 14.82
CA ILE A 251 -16.36 -21.72 14.53
C ILE A 251 -16.85 -20.28 14.77
N GLY A 252 -17.38 -19.62 13.74
CA GLY A 252 -17.92 -18.26 13.84
C GLY A 252 -17.04 -17.12 13.31
N PHE A 253 -15.91 -17.39 12.65
CA PHE A 253 -15.16 -16.34 11.94
C PHE A 253 -16.01 -15.73 10.80
N ARG A 254 -16.29 -14.43 10.91
CA ARG A 254 -16.95 -13.67 9.84
C ARG A 254 -15.91 -12.93 9.02
N LEU A 255 -16.01 -13.06 7.70
CA LEU A 255 -15.12 -12.41 6.76
C LEU A 255 -15.18 -10.86 6.94
N PRO A 256 -14.03 -10.18 7.14
CA PRO A 256 -13.98 -8.74 7.32
C PRO A 256 -14.14 -7.99 5.99
N LYS A 257 -14.46 -6.70 6.07
CA LYS A 257 -14.42 -5.81 4.91
C LYS A 257 -12.96 -5.45 4.58
N VAL A 258 -12.62 -5.41 3.31
CA VAL A 258 -11.29 -5.05 2.81
C VAL A 258 -11.43 -3.85 1.88
N SER A 259 -10.72 -2.76 2.20
CA SER A 259 -10.62 -1.61 1.30
C SER A 259 -9.33 -1.72 0.51
N VAL A 260 -9.38 -1.54 -0.81
CA VAL A 260 -8.17 -1.53 -1.65
C VAL A 260 -8.11 -0.25 -2.44
N MET A 261 -7.06 0.53 -2.23
CA MET A 261 -6.86 1.79 -2.94
C MET A 261 -6.15 1.55 -4.26
N VAL A 262 -6.63 2.22 -5.32
CA VAL A 262 -6.01 2.21 -6.64
C VAL A 262 -5.76 3.66 -7.07
N PRO A 263 -4.55 4.19 -6.84
CA PRO A 263 -4.20 5.54 -7.26
C PRO A 263 -4.09 5.64 -8.79
N LEU A 264 -4.81 6.60 -9.38
CA LEU A 264 -4.83 6.85 -10.82
C LEU A 264 -4.32 8.26 -11.12
N TYR A 265 -3.46 8.40 -12.14
CA TYR A 265 -2.97 9.71 -12.57
C TYR A 265 -2.64 9.74 -14.06
N LYS A 266 -3.30 10.59 -14.84
CA LYS A 266 -3.19 10.71 -16.30
C LYS A 266 -3.49 9.40 -17.05
N GLU A 267 -4.49 8.65 -16.59
CA GLU A 267 -4.90 7.38 -17.19
C GLU A 267 -6.06 7.56 -18.17
N ARG A 268 -5.90 7.09 -19.41
CA ARG A 268 -6.89 7.24 -20.49
C ARG A 268 -7.69 5.95 -20.76
N GLU A 269 -7.02 4.81 -20.71
CA GLU A 269 -7.58 3.53 -21.19
C GLU A 269 -7.67 2.48 -20.07
N ILE A 270 -7.09 2.76 -18.91
CA ILE A 270 -6.90 1.76 -17.85
C ILE A 270 -8.20 1.46 -17.10
N ALA A 271 -9.15 2.40 -16.98
CA ALA A 271 -10.33 2.22 -16.14
C ALA A 271 -11.14 0.95 -16.51
N SER A 272 -11.44 0.73 -17.79
CA SER A 272 -12.22 -0.45 -18.23
C SER A 272 -11.46 -1.76 -18.07
N ALA A 273 -10.15 -1.78 -18.39
CA ALA A 273 -9.31 -2.95 -18.22
C ALA A 273 -9.14 -3.32 -16.74
N LEU A 274 -8.91 -2.31 -15.89
CA LEU A 274 -8.84 -2.44 -14.44
C LEU A 274 -10.14 -3.01 -13.87
N ILE A 275 -11.30 -2.41 -14.20
CA ILE A 275 -12.61 -2.91 -13.73
C ILE A 275 -12.83 -4.37 -14.16
N THR A 276 -12.47 -4.71 -15.39
CA THR A 276 -12.57 -6.10 -15.89
C THR A 276 -11.68 -7.05 -15.08
N ARG A 277 -10.44 -6.67 -14.79
CA ARG A 277 -9.50 -7.47 -13.98
C ARG A 277 -9.99 -7.63 -12.55
N LEU A 278 -10.37 -6.53 -11.90
CA LEU A 278 -10.90 -6.54 -10.53
C LEU A 278 -12.26 -7.26 -10.43
N GLY A 279 -13.03 -7.27 -11.52
CA GLY A 279 -14.27 -8.05 -11.65
C GLY A 279 -14.06 -9.53 -11.38
N ARG A 280 -12.91 -10.08 -11.78
CA ARG A 280 -12.54 -11.50 -11.59
C ARG A 280 -12.33 -11.91 -10.13
N LEU A 281 -12.19 -10.95 -9.21
CA LEU A 281 -11.99 -11.25 -7.78
C LEU A 281 -13.19 -12.02 -7.21
N THR A 282 -12.92 -13.15 -6.55
CA THR A 282 -13.92 -14.06 -5.99
C THR A 282 -14.39 -13.67 -4.59
N TYR A 283 -13.70 -12.73 -3.94
CA TYR A 283 -14.09 -12.26 -2.61
C TYR A 283 -15.49 -11.61 -2.62
N PRO A 284 -16.34 -11.84 -1.59
CA PRO A 284 -17.71 -11.34 -1.58
C PRO A 284 -17.75 -9.82 -1.79
N LYS A 285 -18.46 -9.37 -2.84
CA LYS A 285 -18.46 -7.95 -3.25
C LYS A 285 -19.02 -7.02 -2.17
N ALA A 286 -19.90 -7.51 -1.30
CA ALA A 286 -20.40 -6.77 -0.12
C ALA A 286 -19.29 -6.42 0.91
N LEU A 287 -18.17 -7.15 0.88
CA LEU A 287 -17.01 -6.97 1.76
C LEU A 287 -15.81 -6.37 1.04
N LEU A 288 -15.94 -6.03 -0.24
CA LEU A 288 -14.88 -5.39 -1.01
C LEU A 288 -15.20 -3.91 -1.20
N ASP A 289 -14.24 -3.06 -0.92
CA ASP A 289 -14.35 -1.60 -1.08
C ASP A 289 -13.15 -1.11 -1.90
N VAL A 290 -13.27 -1.11 -3.22
CA VAL A 290 -12.21 -0.59 -4.10
C VAL A 290 -12.37 0.92 -4.22
N VAL A 291 -11.31 1.64 -3.87
CA VAL A 291 -11.27 3.10 -3.84
C VAL A 291 -10.35 3.58 -4.95
N LEU A 292 -10.92 4.06 -6.05
CA LEU A 292 -10.16 4.75 -7.09
C LEU A 292 -9.81 6.14 -6.58
N VAL A 293 -8.50 6.42 -6.48
CA VAL A 293 -8.00 7.69 -5.92
C VAL A 293 -7.50 8.57 -7.07
N LEU A 294 -8.15 9.71 -7.27
CA LEU A 294 -7.87 10.62 -8.39
C LEU A 294 -7.49 11.99 -7.85
N GLU A 295 -6.57 12.68 -8.53
CA GLU A 295 -6.30 14.10 -8.24
C GLU A 295 -7.40 14.98 -8.86
N GLU A 296 -7.90 15.99 -8.13
CA GLU A 296 -8.97 16.90 -8.60
C GLU A 296 -8.60 17.59 -9.93
N LYS A 297 -7.31 17.94 -10.10
CA LYS A 297 -6.78 18.59 -11.30
C LYS A 297 -6.55 17.66 -12.50
N ASP A 298 -6.71 16.35 -12.34
CA ASP A 298 -6.49 15.39 -13.41
C ASP A 298 -7.75 15.20 -14.26
N HIS A 299 -8.01 16.15 -15.15
CA HIS A 299 -9.21 16.13 -16.01
C HIS A 299 -9.31 14.86 -16.86
N ILE A 300 -8.18 14.32 -17.34
CA ILE A 300 -8.15 13.14 -18.21
C ILE A 300 -8.74 11.92 -17.49
N THR A 301 -8.22 11.62 -16.29
CA THR A 301 -8.67 10.46 -15.53
C THR A 301 -10.09 10.68 -14.99
N ASN A 302 -10.41 11.90 -14.54
CA ASN A 302 -11.75 12.22 -14.03
C ASN A 302 -12.83 12.06 -15.09
N GLU A 303 -12.62 12.55 -16.32
CA GLU A 303 -13.57 12.39 -17.42
C GLU A 303 -13.72 10.91 -17.83
N THR A 304 -12.63 10.17 -17.84
CA THR A 304 -12.62 8.74 -18.18
C THR A 304 -13.47 7.94 -17.18
N VAL A 305 -13.24 8.16 -15.88
CA VAL A 305 -13.99 7.48 -14.82
C VAL A 305 -15.45 7.94 -14.78
N ALA A 306 -15.75 9.22 -15.01
CA ALA A 306 -17.12 9.74 -15.03
C ALA A 306 -18.00 9.13 -16.14
N ARG A 307 -17.39 8.67 -17.24
CA ARG A 307 -18.09 7.99 -18.35
C ARG A 307 -18.15 6.47 -18.20
N THR A 308 -17.56 5.93 -17.13
CA THR A 308 -17.48 4.49 -16.89
C THR A 308 -18.48 4.08 -15.82
N GLU A 309 -19.32 3.09 -16.11
CA GLU A 309 -20.23 2.54 -15.10
C GLU A 309 -19.44 1.71 -14.08
N LEU A 310 -19.45 2.16 -12.82
CA LEU A 310 -18.73 1.51 -11.73
C LEU A 310 -19.66 0.56 -10.97
N PRO A 311 -19.23 -0.69 -10.71
CA PRO A 311 -19.94 -1.58 -9.78
C PRO A 311 -20.09 -0.95 -8.39
N SER A 312 -21.13 -1.33 -7.65
CA SER A 312 -21.45 -0.76 -6.33
C SER A 312 -20.36 -0.88 -5.25
N TRP A 313 -19.38 -1.76 -5.47
CA TRP A 313 -18.22 -2.01 -4.61
C TRP A 313 -16.93 -1.28 -5.06
N ILE A 314 -17.01 -0.49 -6.14
CA ILE A 314 -15.95 0.41 -6.61
C ILE A 314 -16.46 1.86 -6.49
N ARG A 315 -15.66 2.74 -5.88
CA ARG A 315 -16.00 4.16 -5.73
C ARG A 315 -14.80 5.08 -5.93
N VAL A 316 -15.08 6.37 -6.09
CA VAL A 316 -14.08 7.39 -6.41
C VAL A 316 -13.87 8.31 -5.22
N ILE A 317 -12.61 8.59 -4.89
CA ILE A 317 -12.23 9.68 -3.99
C ILE A 317 -11.34 10.65 -4.76
N ARG A 318 -11.75 11.92 -4.77
CA ARG A 318 -11.00 13.01 -5.41
C ARG A 318 -10.18 13.74 -4.37
N VAL A 319 -8.87 13.73 -4.58
CA VAL A 319 -7.89 14.39 -3.72
C VAL A 319 -7.82 15.86 -4.13
N PRO A 320 -8.16 16.78 -3.22
CA PRO A 320 -8.18 18.20 -3.51
C PRO A 320 -6.78 18.79 -3.68
N GLU A 321 -6.62 19.87 -4.42
CA GLU A 321 -5.33 20.58 -4.48
C GLU A 321 -5.05 21.37 -3.19
N HIS A 322 -3.78 21.41 -2.76
CA HIS A 322 -3.36 22.15 -1.57
C HIS A 322 -2.05 22.93 -1.75
N THR A 323 -0.88 22.34 -1.48
CA THR A 323 0.44 23.01 -1.60
C THR A 323 1.08 22.86 -2.98
N GLY A 324 0.42 22.14 -3.89
CA GLY A 324 0.95 21.75 -5.20
C GLY A 324 1.68 20.40 -5.20
N LEU A 325 1.90 19.78 -4.03
CA LEU A 325 2.41 18.40 -3.96
C LEU A 325 1.40 17.42 -4.58
N THR A 326 1.88 16.57 -5.50
CA THR A 326 1.04 15.60 -6.21
C THR A 326 1.79 14.29 -6.30
N THR A 327 1.55 13.41 -5.33
CA THR A 327 2.27 12.15 -5.14
C THR A 327 1.31 11.03 -4.76
N LYS A 328 1.64 9.79 -5.16
CA LYS A 328 0.91 8.57 -4.76
C LYS A 328 0.69 8.48 -3.24
N PRO A 329 1.71 8.61 -2.36
CA PRO A 329 1.52 8.53 -0.92
C PRO A 329 0.56 9.58 -0.35
N ARG A 330 0.62 10.83 -0.84
CA ARG A 330 -0.33 11.89 -0.44
C ARG A 330 -1.76 11.51 -0.78
N ALA A 331 -1.98 11.04 -2.01
CA ALA A 331 -3.30 10.65 -2.47
C ALA A 331 -3.87 9.48 -1.63
N MET A 332 -3.04 8.46 -1.35
CA MET A 332 -3.41 7.34 -0.50
C MET A 332 -3.71 7.78 0.95
N ASN A 333 -2.90 8.68 1.50
CA ASN A 333 -3.14 9.26 2.83
C ASN A 333 -4.48 9.97 2.92
N TYR A 334 -4.88 10.73 1.90
CA TYR A 334 -6.19 11.38 1.86
C TYR A 334 -7.32 10.36 1.77
N ALA A 335 -7.19 9.36 0.90
CA ALA A 335 -8.20 8.33 0.69
C ALA A 335 -8.36 7.38 1.89
N LEU A 336 -7.33 7.21 2.72
CA LEU A 336 -7.33 6.34 3.90
C LEU A 336 -8.47 6.68 4.88
N ASP A 337 -8.74 7.97 5.10
CA ASP A 337 -9.78 8.42 6.04
C ASP A 337 -11.19 8.01 5.59
N PHE A 338 -11.38 7.81 4.28
CA PHE A 338 -12.65 7.39 3.69
C PHE A 338 -12.75 5.88 3.48
N CYS A 339 -11.69 5.11 3.71
CA CYS A 339 -11.72 3.65 3.55
C CYS A 339 -12.70 3.00 4.54
N LYS A 340 -13.28 1.86 4.18
CA LYS A 340 -14.31 1.16 4.98
C LYS A 340 -13.85 -0.13 5.65
N GLY A 341 -12.78 -0.73 5.15
CA GLY A 341 -12.30 -2.05 5.55
C GLY A 341 -11.51 -2.07 6.86
N ASP A 342 -11.49 -3.24 7.49
CA ASP A 342 -10.60 -3.56 8.61
C ASP A 342 -9.15 -3.79 8.11
N ILE A 343 -9.03 -4.16 6.83
CA ILE A 343 -7.77 -4.36 6.10
C ILE A 343 -7.70 -3.33 4.97
N ILE A 344 -6.54 -2.68 4.82
CA ILE A 344 -6.25 -1.71 3.77
C ILE A 344 -5.26 -2.33 2.79
N GLY A 345 -5.64 -2.40 1.51
CA GLY A 345 -4.82 -2.86 0.41
C GLY A 345 -4.37 -1.72 -0.50
N VAL A 346 -3.32 -1.96 -1.29
CA VAL A 346 -2.89 -1.07 -2.38
C VAL A 346 -2.67 -1.88 -3.65
N TRP A 347 -3.27 -1.42 -4.76
CA TRP A 347 -2.95 -1.84 -6.11
C TRP A 347 -2.54 -0.65 -6.97
N ASP A 348 -1.69 -0.89 -7.96
CA ASP A 348 -1.44 0.04 -9.05
C ASP A 348 -2.48 -0.14 -10.19
N ALA A 349 -2.54 0.81 -11.10
CA ALA A 349 -3.59 0.90 -12.12
C ALA A 349 -3.53 -0.27 -13.12
N GLU A 350 -2.32 -0.74 -13.40
CA GLU A 350 -2.02 -1.82 -14.34
C GLU A 350 -2.18 -3.23 -13.75
N ASP A 351 -2.37 -3.34 -12.44
CA ASP A 351 -2.33 -4.60 -11.72
C ASP A 351 -3.45 -5.57 -12.12
N ALA A 352 -3.08 -6.83 -12.23
CA ALA A 352 -3.98 -7.96 -12.44
C ALA A 352 -3.81 -8.96 -11.28
N PRO A 353 -4.50 -8.74 -10.14
CA PRO A 353 -4.43 -9.63 -8.99
C PRO A 353 -5.07 -11.00 -9.29
N MET A 354 -4.56 -12.06 -8.65
CA MET A 354 -5.20 -13.37 -8.68
C MET A 354 -6.65 -13.31 -8.16
N PRO A 355 -7.61 -14.07 -8.74
CA PRO A 355 -9.02 -14.03 -8.37
C PRO A 355 -9.29 -14.20 -6.86
N ASP A 356 -8.55 -15.07 -6.19
CA ASP A 356 -8.70 -15.43 -4.79
C ASP A 356 -7.74 -14.68 -3.84
N GLN A 357 -7.03 -13.64 -4.33
CA GLN A 357 -6.00 -12.93 -3.58
C GLN A 357 -6.51 -12.39 -2.24
N ILE A 358 -7.67 -11.72 -2.24
CA ILE A 358 -8.22 -11.12 -1.02
C ILE A 358 -8.62 -12.19 0.00
N GLN A 359 -9.10 -13.35 -0.46
CA GLN A 359 -9.41 -14.46 0.43
C GLN A 359 -8.15 -14.97 1.14
N HIS A 360 -7.06 -15.19 0.39
CA HIS A 360 -5.77 -15.57 0.96
C HIS A 360 -5.23 -14.56 1.99
N VAL A 361 -5.36 -13.26 1.71
CA VAL A 361 -4.95 -12.18 2.63
C VAL A 361 -5.73 -12.27 3.95
N VAL A 362 -7.05 -12.38 3.86
CA VAL A 362 -7.94 -12.43 5.02
C VAL A 362 -7.67 -13.68 5.86
N GLU A 363 -7.56 -14.83 5.21
CA GLU A 363 -7.25 -16.10 5.89
C GLU A 363 -5.89 -16.07 6.57
N ARG A 364 -4.87 -15.46 5.93
CA ARG A 364 -3.56 -15.30 6.56
C ARG A 364 -3.63 -14.38 7.76
N PHE A 365 -4.28 -13.21 7.68
CA PHE A 365 -4.38 -12.31 8.83
C PHE A 365 -5.14 -12.93 10.01
N ASN A 366 -6.17 -13.74 9.74
CA ASN A 366 -6.91 -14.44 10.80
C ASN A 366 -6.04 -15.46 11.55
N ASN A 367 -5.12 -16.12 10.84
CA ASN A 367 -4.29 -17.19 11.38
C ASN A 367 -2.88 -16.72 11.80
N ALA A 368 -2.48 -15.51 11.43
CA ALA A 368 -1.18 -14.96 11.75
C ALA A 368 -1.11 -14.49 13.22
N PRO A 369 0.09 -14.48 13.82
CA PRO A 369 0.32 -13.80 15.09
C PRO A 369 -0.03 -12.32 15.04
N ASP A 370 -0.38 -11.72 16.18
CA ASP A 370 -0.86 -10.33 16.24
C ASP A 370 0.17 -9.31 15.74
N ASP A 371 1.46 -9.60 15.94
CA ASP A 371 2.58 -8.79 15.48
C ASP A 371 2.76 -8.81 13.94
N VAL A 372 2.05 -9.67 13.21
CA VAL A 372 1.96 -9.61 11.74
C VAL A 372 0.85 -8.65 11.35
N VAL A 373 1.26 -7.51 10.81
CA VAL A 373 0.33 -6.41 10.49
C VAL A 373 0.37 -6.02 9.02
N CYS A 374 1.34 -6.55 8.26
CA CYS A 374 1.50 -6.33 6.84
C CYS A 374 1.71 -7.66 6.12
N LEU A 375 0.99 -7.86 5.02
CA LEU A 375 1.17 -8.98 4.10
C LEU A 375 1.55 -8.42 2.73
N GLN A 376 2.64 -8.94 2.17
CA GLN A 376 3.12 -8.63 0.82
C GLN A 376 2.88 -9.87 -0.05
N GLY A 377 2.12 -9.72 -1.14
CA GLY A 377 2.03 -10.74 -2.18
C GLY A 377 3.21 -10.69 -3.14
N ILE A 378 3.22 -11.60 -4.10
CA ILE A 378 4.26 -11.75 -5.11
C ILE A 378 3.91 -10.89 -6.32
N LEU A 379 4.85 -10.05 -6.74
CA LEU A 379 4.76 -9.35 -8.02
C LEU A 379 5.37 -10.23 -9.12
N ASP A 380 4.64 -10.44 -10.20
CA ASP A 380 5.08 -11.20 -11.37
C ASP A 380 4.58 -10.53 -12.66
N TYR A 381 5.03 -10.99 -13.83
CA TYR A 381 4.76 -10.30 -15.10
C TYR A 381 3.99 -11.15 -16.10
N TYR A 382 3.04 -10.54 -16.80
CA TYR A 382 2.26 -11.22 -17.86
C TYR A 382 2.91 -11.13 -19.25
N ASN A 383 4.00 -10.37 -19.44
CA ASN A 383 4.65 -10.16 -20.75
C ASN A 383 6.13 -10.63 -20.82
N PRO A 384 6.55 -11.73 -20.17
CA PRO A 384 7.95 -12.12 -20.11
C PRO A 384 8.54 -12.45 -21.50
N ARG A 385 7.72 -12.83 -22.49
CA ARG A 385 8.21 -13.20 -23.83
C ARG A 385 8.40 -12.01 -24.78
N SER A 386 7.92 -10.82 -24.43
CA SER A 386 7.90 -9.66 -25.33
C SER A 386 9.29 -9.15 -25.71
N SER A 387 10.30 -9.29 -24.86
CA SER A 387 11.69 -8.90 -25.19
C SER A 387 12.71 -9.58 -24.26
N TRP A 388 13.99 -9.52 -24.62
CA TRP A 388 15.08 -9.93 -23.72
C TRP A 388 15.05 -9.19 -22.37
N ARG A 389 14.72 -7.88 -22.38
CA ARG A 389 14.62 -7.08 -21.15
C ARG A 389 13.42 -7.48 -20.29
N ALA A 390 12.28 -7.81 -20.90
CA ALA A 390 11.13 -8.35 -20.16
C ALA A 390 11.45 -9.69 -19.47
N ARG A 391 12.22 -10.57 -20.14
CA ARG A 391 12.76 -11.80 -19.53
C ARG A 391 13.64 -11.50 -18.32
N CYS A 392 14.62 -10.60 -18.48
CA CYS A 392 15.52 -10.21 -17.39
C CYS A 392 14.77 -9.59 -16.21
N PHE A 393 13.81 -8.72 -16.48
CA PHE A 393 12.95 -8.09 -15.46
C PHE A 393 12.17 -9.15 -14.67
N THR A 394 11.60 -10.13 -15.37
CA THR A 394 10.86 -11.25 -14.77
C THR A 394 11.75 -12.14 -13.90
N ILE A 395 12.98 -12.44 -14.38
CA ILE A 395 13.97 -13.22 -13.62
C ILE A 395 14.35 -12.48 -12.34
N GLU A 396 14.61 -11.18 -12.43
CA GLU A 396 14.98 -10.34 -11.29
C GLU A 396 13.87 -10.33 -10.22
N TYR A 397 12.64 -10.06 -10.62
CA TYR A 397 11.49 -10.04 -9.71
C TYR A 397 11.18 -11.40 -9.11
N SER A 398 11.24 -12.47 -9.91
CA SER A 398 11.13 -13.84 -9.39
C SER A 398 12.17 -14.09 -8.30
N SER A 399 13.42 -13.65 -8.51
CA SER A 399 14.51 -13.79 -7.53
C SER A 399 14.19 -13.04 -6.24
N TRP A 400 13.68 -11.81 -6.33
CA TRP A 400 13.32 -11.00 -5.17
C TRP A 400 12.11 -11.55 -4.41
N PHE A 401 10.96 -11.67 -5.07
CA PHE A 401 9.69 -11.97 -4.40
C PHE A 401 9.52 -13.44 -4.02
N ARG A 402 10.22 -14.37 -4.68
CA ARG A 402 10.07 -15.81 -4.39
C ARG A 402 11.20 -16.40 -3.55
N VAL A 403 12.38 -15.76 -3.54
CA VAL A 403 13.56 -16.28 -2.85
C VAL A 403 14.09 -15.30 -1.80
N ILE A 404 14.50 -14.09 -2.19
CA ILE A 404 15.22 -13.18 -1.30
C ILE A 404 14.33 -12.55 -0.23
N LEU A 405 13.24 -11.87 -0.61
CA LEU A 405 12.31 -11.24 0.34
C LEU A 405 11.64 -12.25 1.28
N PRO A 406 11.19 -13.44 0.84
CA PRO A 406 10.69 -14.46 1.75
C PRO A 406 11.76 -14.94 2.75
N GLY A 407 13.04 -14.98 2.34
CA GLY A 407 14.16 -15.27 3.25
C GLY A 407 14.33 -14.18 4.32
N ILE A 408 14.32 -12.91 3.90
CA ILE A 408 14.40 -11.73 4.79
C ILE A 408 13.25 -11.73 5.80
N ALA A 409 12.02 -11.94 5.35
CA ALA A 409 10.83 -11.98 6.20
C ALA A 409 10.87 -13.13 7.21
N ARG A 410 11.27 -14.36 6.78
CA ARG A 410 11.44 -15.51 7.69
C ARG A 410 12.53 -15.29 8.74
N MET A 411 13.55 -14.50 8.41
CA MET A 411 14.57 -14.07 9.35
C MET A 411 14.10 -12.93 10.28
N LYS A 412 12.86 -12.44 10.13
CA LYS A 412 12.30 -11.30 10.88
C LYS A 412 13.15 -10.03 10.76
N LEU A 413 13.83 -9.86 9.63
CA LEU A 413 14.56 -8.65 9.28
C LEU A 413 13.59 -7.59 8.73
N VAL A 414 14.09 -6.38 8.53
CA VAL A 414 13.34 -5.30 7.88
C VAL A 414 13.03 -5.71 6.44
N VAL A 415 11.75 -5.73 6.09
CA VAL A 415 11.28 -6.04 4.73
C VAL A 415 10.97 -4.72 4.02
N PRO A 416 11.73 -4.35 2.98
CA PRO A 416 11.35 -3.26 2.10
C PRO A 416 10.16 -3.73 1.27
N LEU A 417 9.05 -2.98 1.37
CA LEU A 417 7.80 -3.33 0.73
C LEU A 417 7.87 -3.07 -0.79
N GLY A 418 7.04 -3.76 -1.57
CA GLY A 418 7.09 -3.81 -3.03
C GLY A 418 6.13 -2.86 -3.77
N GLY A 419 5.61 -1.81 -3.12
CA GLY A 419 4.84 -0.72 -3.73
C GLY A 419 3.39 -1.04 -4.10
N THR A 420 3.09 -2.30 -4.38
CA THR A 420 1.75 -2.84 -4.62
C THR A 420 1.62 -4.25 -4.05
N THR A 421 0.39 -4.79 -4.06
CA THR A 421 0.03 -6.09 -3.48
C THR A 421 0.37 -6.13 -2.00
N LEU A 422 0.07 -5.01 -1.34
CA LEU A 422 0.33 -4.76 0.05
C LEU A 422 -0.97 -4.66 0.81
N PHE A 423 -1.09 -5.41 1.89
CA PHE A 423 -2.27 -5.42 2.74
C PHE A 423 -1.86 -5.18 4.19
N PHE A 424 -2.55 -4.25 4.86
CA PHE A 424 -2.24 -3.80 6.21
C PHE A 424 -3.45 -3.95 7.12
N LYS A 425 -3.21 -4.29 8.40
CA LYS A 425 -4.21 -4.05 9.44
C LYS A 425 -4.39 -2.54 9.58
N ARG A 426 -5.61 -2.05 9.30
CA ARG A 426 -5.92 -0.61 9.21
C ARG A 426 -5.41 0.19 10.42
N LYS A 427 -5.74 -0.28 11.63
CA LYS A 427 -5.42 0.41 12.89
C LYS A 427 -3.93 0.73 13.01
N VAL A 428 -3.06 -0.22 12.63
CA VAL A 428 -1.61 -0.06 12.73
C VAL A 428 -1.09 0.89 11.65
N LEU A 429 -1.67 0.85 10.45
CA LEU A 429 -1.33 1.79 9.39
C LEU A 429 -1.69 3.24 9.78
N GLU A 430 -2.86 3.44 10.39
CA GLU A 430 -3.30 4.75 10.91
C GLU A 430 -2.42 5.23 12.08
N GLU A 431 -2.08 4.35 13.02
CA GLU A 431 -1.17 4.64 14.14
C GLU A 431 0.22 5.12 13.67
N LEU A 432 0.73 4.54 12.58
CA LEU A 432 2.02 4.93 12.00
C LEU A 432 1.95 6.15 11.07
N GLY A 433 0.79 6.77 10.94
CA GLY A 433 0.58 7.94 10.08
C GLY A 433 0.56 7.62 8.59
N GLY A 434 0.28 6.38 8.18
CA GLY A 434 0.19 6.00 6.77
C GLY A 434 1.53 6.08 6.04
N TRP A 435 1.55 6.74 4.89
CA TRP A 435 2.69 6.85 3.98
C TRP A 435 3.36 8.22 4.08
N ASP A 436 4.68 8.31 3.93
CA ASP A 436 5.34 9.62 3.85
C ASP A 436 5.04 10.27 2.49
N ALA A 437 4.22 11.33 2.50
CA ALA A 437 3.75 12.02 1.29
C ALA A 437 4.87 12.57 0.40
N HIS A 438 6.07 12.75 0.97
CA HIS A 438 7.23 13.34 0.31
C HIS A 438 8.22 12.29 -0.20
N ASN A 439 8.08 11.02 0.20
CA ASN A 439 9.02 9.98 -0.18
C ASN A 439 8.59 9.33 -1.51
N VAL A 440 9.54 9.16 -2.43
CA VAL A 440 9.31 8.54 -3.75
C VAL A 440 9.28 7.01 -3.70
N THR A 441 9.65 6.40 -2.57
CA THR A 441 9.45 5.00 -2.20
C THR A 441 8.85 4.92 -0.80
N GLU A 442 7.60 5.35 -0.69
CA GLU A 442 6.84 5.39 0.56
C GLU A 442 6.66 4.01 1.22
N ASP A 443 6.70 2.98 0.40
CA ASP A 443 6.54 1.57 0.70
C ASP A 443 7.76 1.02 1.47
N ALA A 444 8.97 1.26 0.96
CA ALA A 444 10.22 0.87 1.61
C ALA A 444 10.37 1.58 2.96
N ASP A 445 10.01 2.86 3.04
CA ASP A 445 9.96 3.61 4.30
C ASP A 445 8.96 3.00 5.31
N LEU A 446 7.73 2.72 4.87
CA LEU A 446 6.72 2.12 5.73
C LEU A 446 7.18 0.75 6.24
N GLY A 447 7.88 -0.05 5.43
CA GLY A 447 8.48 -1.32 5.84
C GLY A 447 9.51 -1.15 6.98
N VAL A 448 10.33 -0.10 6.93
CA VAL A 448 11.26 0.23 8.02
C VAL A 448 10.49 0.69 9.26
N ARG A 449 9.53 1.60 9.13
CA ARG A 449 8.73 2.11 10.27
C ARG A 449 7.95 1.01 10.99
N LEU A 450 7.32 0.09 10.25
CA LEU A 450 6.65 -1.08 10.80
C LEU A 450 7.59 -1.91 11.68
N CYS A 451 8.79 -2.19 11.18
CA CYS A 451 9.76 -2.99 11.91
C CYS A 451 10.32 -2.27 13.15
N ARG A 452 10.51 -0.95 13.08
CA ARG A 452 10.90 -0.10 14.21
C ARG A 452 9.82 -0.03 15.28
N ALA A 453 8.55 -0.10 14.91
CA ALA A 453 7.41 -0.19 15.82
C ALA A 453 7.19 -1.60 16.40
N GLY A 454 8.08 -2.56 16.09
CA GLY A 454 8.02 -3.93 16.62
C GLY A 454 7.14 -4.89 15.81
N TYR A 455 6.50 -4.42 14.73
CA TYR A 455 5.66 -5.24 13.88
C TYR A 455 6.44 -6.01 12.81
N ARG A 456 5.78 -7.00 12.19
CA ARG A 456 6.33 -7.85 11.14
C ARG A 456 5.50 -7.79 9.86
N THR A 457 6.23 -7.91 8.76
CA THR A 457 5.69 -8.17 7.42
C THR A 457 5.96 -9.63 7.05
N GLU A 458 4.97 -10.28 6.45
CA GLU A 458 5.13 -11.61 5.87
C GLU A 458 4.85 -11.59 4.38
N LEU A 459 5.53 -12.50 3.65
CA LEU A 459 5.22 -12.74 2.25
C LEU A 459 4.23 -13.89 2.13
N ILE A 460 3.20 -13.71 1.31
CA ILE A 460 2.15 -14.68 1.05
C ILE A 460 2.17 -15.12 -0.42
N ASP A 461 1.81 -16.37 -0.68
CA ASP A 461 1.85 -16.98 -2.01
C ASP A 461 0.58 -16.66 -2.81
N THR A 462 0.38 -15.38 -3.10
CA THR A 462 -0.62 -14.89 -4.05
C THR A 462 0.04 -13.89 -4.97
N VAL A 463 -0.33 -13.91 -6.24
CA VAL A 463 0.36 -13.15 -7.29
C VAL A 463 -0.50 -11.98 -7.75
N THR A 464 0.16 -10.86 -8.02
CA THR A 464 -0.39 -9.80 -8.88
C THR A 464 0.48 -9.72 -10.12
N PHE A 465 -0.15 -9.79 -11.27
CA PHE A 465 0.53 -9.65 -12.55
C PHE A 465 0.57 -8.20 -13.00
N GLU A 466 1.73 -7.78 -13.46
CA GLU A 466 2.00 -6.45 -14.01
C GLU A 466 2.59 -6.53 -15.42
N GLU A 467 2.77 -5.37 -16.05
CA GLU A 467 3.55 -5.24 -17.28
C GLU A 467 5.02 -4.97 -16.97
N ALA A 468 5.92 -5.83 -17.46
CA ALA A 468 7.36 -5.58 -17.35
C ALA A 468 7.75 -4.44 -18.29
N ASN A 469 8.56 -3.51 -17.78
CA ASN A 469 9.04 -2.41 -18.60
C ASN A 469 10.09 -2.88 -19.61
N PHE A 470 9.64 -3.03 -20.87
CA PHE A 470 10.44 -3.54 -21.96
C PHE A 470 11.07 -2.45 -22.84
N ARG A 471 11.11 -1.17 -22.41
CA ARG A 471 11.82 -0.08 -23.12
C ARG A 471 12.98 0.47 -22.28
N THR A 472 14.12 0.74 -22.91
CA THR A 472 15.39 0.97 -22.18
C THR A 472 15.34 2.20 -21.30
N TRP A 473 14.92 3.35 -21.84
CA TRP A 473 14.87 4.58 -21.06
C TRP A 473 13.77 4.60 -19.99
N PRO A 474 12.52 4.17 -20.26
CA PRO A 474 11.52 3.99 -19.22
C PRO A 474 11.99 3.04 -18.10
N TRP A 475 12.69 1.96 -18.41
CA TRP A 475 13.30 1.09 -17.40
C TRP A 475 14.28 1.86 -16.51
N VAL A 476 15.19 2.67 -17.10
CA VAL A 476 16.16 3.48 -16.33
C VAL A 476 15.44 4.49 -15.43
N LYS A 477 14.39 5.15 -15.94
CA LYS A 477 13.56 6.08 -15.16
C LYS A 477 12.93 5.38 -13.95
N GLN A 478 12.27 4.24 -14.17
CA GLN A 478 11.62 3.48 -13.11
C GLN A 478 12.62 3.06 -12.03
N ARG A 479 13.77 2.51 -12.43
CA ARG A 479 14.81 2.06 -11.49
C ARG A 479 15.50 3.21 -10.76
N SER A 480 15.69 4.34 -11.44
CA SER A 480 16.27 5.53 -10.80
C SER A 480 15.39 6.05 -9.66
N ARG A 481 14.07 5.99 -9.81
CA ARG A 481 13.12 6.36 -8.75
C ARG A 481 13.25 5.45 -7.53
N TRP A 482 13.34 4.13 -7.74
CA TRP A 482 13.48 3.16 -6.64
C TRP A 482 14.79 3.34 -5.88
N LEU A 483 15.91 3.48 -6.61
CA LEU A 483 17.21 3.70 -5.99
C LEU A 483 17.28 5.04 -5.26
N LYS A 484 16.69 6.10 -5.82
CA LYS A 484 16.57 7.40 -5.14
C LYS A 484 15.81 7.26 -3.83
N GLY A 485 14.65 6.62 -3.86
CA GLY A 485 13.86 6.40 -2.66
C GLY A 485 14.54 5.50 -1.62
N PHE A 486 15.33 4.50 -2.03
CA PHE A 486 16.17 3.73 -1.12
C PHE A 486 17.24 4.60 -0.45
N MET A 487 17.88 5.53 -1.19
CA MET A 487 18.80 6.50 -0.61
C MET A 487 18.07 7.40 0.39
N VAL A 488 16.89 7.93 0.03
CA VAL A 488 16.08 8.79 0.92
C VAL A 488 15.72 8.06 2.21
N THR A 489 15.12 6.88 2.08
CA THR A 489 14.68 6.04 3.19
C THR A 489 15.87 5.72 4.12
N TYR A 490 16.99 5.28 3.55
CA TYR A 490 18.18 4.97 4.33
C TYR A 490 18.69 6.20 5.10
N LEU A 491 18.81 7.34 4.42
CA LEU A 491 19.32 8.58 5.03
C LEU A 491 18.41 9.11 6.13
N VAL A 492 17.08 9.05 5.95
CA VAL A 492 16.09 9.47 6.95
C VAL A 492 16.21 8.61 8.21
N HIS A 493 16.22 7.28 8.06
CA HIS A 493 16.26 6.37 9.21
C HIS A 493 17.63 6.35 9.91
N MET A 494 18.71 6.71 9.21
CA MET A 494 20.06 6.84 9.74
C MET A 494 20.40 8.22 10.32
N ARG A 495 19.46 9.18 10.37
CA ARG A 495 19.65 10.48 11.06
C ARG A 495 20.00 10.31 12.55
N SER A 496 19.56 9.20 13.16
CA SER A 496 19.84 8.88 14.57
C SER A 496 20.14 7.38 14.70
N PRO A 497 21.37 6.95 14.38
CA PRO A 497 21.71 5.53 14.29
C PRO A 497 21.62 4.81 15.63
N SER A 498 21.88 5.49 16.75
CA SER A 498 21.70 4.94 18.10
C SER A 498 20.23 4.62 18.40
N LYS A 499 19.30 5.50 18.02
CA LYS A 499 17.86 5.26 18.14
C LYS A 499 17.41 4.14 17.21
N LEU A 500 17.87 4.14 15.96
CA LEU A 500 17.57 3.05 15.02
C LEU A 500 18.07 1.70 15.57
N TRP A 501 19.26 1.65 16.16
CA TRP A 501 19.79 0.46 16.81
C TRP A 501 18.93 0.04 18.01
N ALA A 502 18.47 0.98 18.83
CA ALA A 502 17.58 0.68 19.95
C ALA A 502 16.23 0.10 19.49
N ASP A 503 15.62 0.69 18.45
CA ASP A 503 14.33 0.26 17.91
C ASP A 503 14.42 -1.13 17.24
N LEU A 504 15.50 -1.39 16.50
CA LEU A 504 15.64 -2.60 15.68
C LEU A 504 16.40 -3.74 16.39
N GLY A 505 17.33 -3.41 17.28
CA GLY A 505 18.35 -4.33 17.77
C GLY A 505 19.37 -4.75 16.70
N ALA A 506 20.45 -5.40 17.12
CA ALA A 506 21.62 -5.68 16.29
C ALA A 506 21.29 -6.42 14.98
N ARG A 507 20.51 -7.51 15.07
CA ARG A 507 20.20 -8.37 13.92
C ARG A 507 19.47 -7.61 12.81
N ARG A 508 18.42 -6.87 13.15
CA ARG A 508 17.61 -6.12 12.19
C ARG A 508 18.35 -4.88 11.69
N PHE A 509 19.16 -4.24 12.54
CA PHE A 509 20.03 -3.14 12.15
C PHE A 509 21.02 -3.57 11.07
N PHE A 510 21.79 -4.65 11.28
CA PHE A 510 22.71 -5.14 10.26
C PHE A 510 21.99 -5.70 9.02
N GLY A 511 20.80 -6.27 9.18
CA GLY A 511 19.94 -6.64 8.04
C GLY A 511 19.54 -5.42 7.19
N LEU A 512 19.20 -4.30 7.82
CA LEU A 512 18.92 -3.02 7.15
C LEU A 512 20.15 -2.51 6.41
N GLN A 513 21.33 -2.51 7.06
CA GLN A 513 22.59 -2.14 6.40
C GLN A 513 22.84 -3.03 5.18
N ALA A 514 22.67 -4.33 5.34
CA ALA A 514 22.92 -5.30 4.28
C ALA A 514 21.99 -5.13 3.09
N PHE A 515 20.73 -4.81 3.32
CA PHE A 515 19.80 -4.54 2.24
C PHE A 515 20.12 -3.19 1.55
N PHE A 516 20.10 -2.09 2.29
CA PHE A 516 20.17 -0.74 1.70
C PHE A 516 21.57 -0.39 1.21
N LEU A 517 22.61 -0.47 2.06
CA LEU A 517 23.98 -0.18 1.65
C LEU A 517 24.49 -1.24 0.66
N GLY A 518 24.10 -2.49 0.83
CA GLY A 518 24.43 -3.56 -0.12
C GLY A 518 23.89 -3.25 -1.52
N THR A 519 22.58 -2.98 -1.64
CA THR A 519 21.95 -2.68 -2.94
C THR A 519 22.51 -1.40 -3.57
N LEU A 520 22.59 -0.30 -2.80
CA LEU A 520 23.09 0.98 -3.32
C LEU A 520 24.57 0.90 -3.69
N GLY A 521 25.38 0.28 -2.83
CA GLY A 521 26.81 0.11 -3.03
C GLY A 521 27.12 -0.71 -4.29
N GLN A 522 26.36 -1.79 -4.52
CA GLN A 522 26.55 -2.61 -5.72
C GLN A 522 26.35 -1.83 -7.02
N PHE A 523 25.38 -0.93 -7.11
CA PHE A 523 25.19 -0.14 -8.32
C PHE A 523 26.15 1.07 -8.41
N LEU A 524 26.33 1.81 -7.32
CA LEU A 524 27.16 3.02 -7.30
C LEU A 524 28.66 2.72 -7.45
N LEU A 525 29.11 1.55 -6.96
CA LEU A 525 30.51 1.14 -6.97
C LEU A 525 30.82 0.05 -8.00
N ALA A 526 29.84 -0.40 -8.79
CA ALA A 526 30.07 -1.35 -9.89
C ALA A 526 31.20 -0.92 -10.85
N PRO A 527 31.33 0.36 -11.27
CA PRO A 527 32.44 0.76 -12.13
C PRO A 527 33.82 0.56 -11.50
N VAL A 528 33.94 0.67 -10.18
CA VAL A 528 35.18 0.36 -9.45
C VAL A 528 35.48 -1.13 -9.55
N LEU A 529 34.46 -1.98 -9.37
CA LEU A 529 34.61 -3.44 -9.52
C LEU A 529 34.95 -3.83 -10.97
N TRP A 530 34.41 -3.13 -11.96
CA TRP A 530 34.72 -3.39 -13.38
C TRP A 530 36.16 -3.05 -13.76
N SER A 531 36.87 -2.23 -12.99
CA SER A 531 38.30 -2.02 -13.26
C SER A 531 39.13 -3.31 -13.12
N PHE A 532 38.60 -4.36 -12.49
CA PHE A 532 39.23 -5.69 -12.45
C PHE A 532 39.26 -6.41 -13.80
N TRP A 533 38.42 -6.00 -14.77
CA TRP A 533 38.53 -6.50 -16.15
C TRP A 533 39.90 -6.16 -16.75
N LEU A 534 40.57 -5.08 -16.31
CA LEU A 534 41.93 -4.75 -16.72
C LEU A 534 42.92 -5.90 -16.48
N ILE A 535 42.78 -6.61 -15.35
CA ILE A 535 43.63 -7.75 -15.00
C ILE A 535 43.46 -8.89 -16.02
N LEU A 536 42.21 -9.14 -16.47
CA LEU A 536 41.93 -10.16 -17.48
C LEU A 536 42.51 -9.81 -18.85
N PHE A 537 42.69 -8.51 -19.14
CA PHE A 537 43.39 -8.02 -20.32
C PHE A 537 44.91 -7.92 -20.15
N GLY A 538 45.45 -8.39 -19.02
CA GLY A 538 46.90 -8.32 -18.71
C GLY A 538 47.41 -6.92 -18.37
N LEU A 539 46.51 -5.96 -18.07
CA LEU A 539 46.85 -4.60 -17.68
C LEU A 539 47.01 -4.50 -16.15
N PRO A 540 47.93 -3.64 -15.66
CA PRO A 540 48.11 -3.44 -14.22
C PRO A 540 46.87 -2.78 -13.61
N HIS A 541 46.44 -3.28 -12.45
CA HIS A 541 45.32 -2.66 -11.73
C HIS A 541 45.83 -1.52 -10.84
N PRO A 542 45.20 -0.32 -10.85
CA PRO A 542 45.71 0.83 -10.08
C PRO A 542 45.85 0.60 -8.57
N VAL A 543 45.03 -0.28 -7.98
CA VAL A 543 45.10 -0.64 -6.54
C VAL A 543 46.13 -1.72 -6.21
N GLN A 544 46.76 -2.35 -7.23
CA GLN A 544 47.72 -3.45 -7.03
C GLN A 544 48.96 -3.01 -6.24
N ALA A 545 49.35 -1.74 -6.35
CA ALA A 545 50.45 -1.17 -5.58
C ALA A 545 50.10 -0.94 -4.09
N ALA A 546 48.80 -0.85 -3.76
CA ALA A 546 48.33 -0.52 -2.43
C ALA A 546 47.84 -1.75 -1.63
N LEU A 547 47.50 -2.85 -2.30
CA LEU A 547 46.90 -4.03 -1.67
C LEU A 547 47.74 -5.31 -1.93
N PRO A 548 47.86 -6.21 -0.94
CA PRO A 548 48.53 -7.49 -1.12
C PRO A 548 47.87 -8.34 -2.22
N ALA A 549 48.67 -9.11 -2.96
CA ALA A 549 48.18 -10.00 -4.02
C ALA A 549 47.14 -11.02 -3.50
N SER A 550 47.31 -11.50 -2.26
CA SER A 550 46.35 -12.40 -1.61
C SER A 550 44.96 -11.79 -1.46
N PHE A 551 44.88 -10.50 -1.15
CA PHE A 551 43.60 -9.77 -1.03
C PHE A 551 42.95 -9.58 -2.41
N MET A 552 43.74 -9.33 -3.45
CA MET A 552 43.25 -9.26 -4.83
C MET A 552 42.65 -10.59 -5.28
N THR A 553 43.36 -11.70 -5.03
CA THR A 553 42.84 -13.06 -5.32
C THR A 553 41.58 -13.37 -4.53
N PHE A 554 41.54 -13.02 -3.24
CA PHE A 554 40.33 -13.14 -2.42
C PHE A 554 39.14 -12.38 -3.02
N SER A 555 39.36 -11.14 -3.46
CA SER A 555 38.31 -10.29 -4.04
C SER A 555 37.74 -10.87 -5.34
N VAL A 556 38.60 -11.40 -6.22
CA VAL A 556 38.17 -12.13 -7.42
C VAL A 556 37.33 -13.36 -7.04
N GLY A 557 37.75 -14.12 -6.03
CA GLY A 557 36.98 -15.25 -5.50
C GLY A 557 35.59 -14.84 -5.00
N VAL A 558 35.49 -13.71 -4.29
CA VAL A 558 34.21 -13.14 -3.84
C VAL A 558 33.32 -12.75 -5.03
N PHE A 559 33.87 -12.18 -6.10
CA PHE A 559 33.10 -11.80 -7.29
C PHE A 559 32.52 -13.04 -7.97
N VAL A 560 33.35 -14.05 -8.23
CA VAL A 560 32.92 -15.31 -8.84
C VAL A 560 31.86 -15.99 -7.97
N ALA A 561 32.07 -16.07 -6.65
CA ALA A 561 31.10 -16.66 -5.74
C ALA A 561 29.76 -15.91 -5.73
N THR A 562 29.80 -14.57 -5.83
CA THR A 562 28.59 -13.73 -5.88
C THR A 562 27.80 -13.96 -7.17
N GLU A 563 28.49 -14.06 -8.32
CA GLU A 563 27.84 -14.36 -9.59
C GLU A 563 27.25 -15.77 -9.62
N LEU A 564 27.99 -16.78 -9.13
CA LEU A 564 27.46 -18.15 -8.99
C LEU A 564 26.22 -18.19 -8.08
N LEU A 565 26.23 -17.44 -6.98
CA LEU A 565 25.06 -17.31 -6.11
C LEU A 565 23.90 -16.63 -6.83
N ALA A 566 24.15 -15.58 -7.61
CA ALA A 566 23.11 -14.91 -8.40
C ALA A 566 22.48 -15.85 -9.44
N LEU A 567 23.29 -16.65 -10.13
CA LEU A 567 22.81 -17.69 -11.05
C LEU A 567 21.96 -18.74 -10.33
N ALA A 568 22.44 -19.27 -9.20
CA ALA A 568 21.71 -20.28 -8.42
C ALA A 568 20.35 -19.76 -7.93
N VAL A 569 20.32 -18.54 -7.40
CA VAL A 569 19.08 -17.87 -6.97
C VAL A 569 18.15 -17.66 -8.16
N GLY A 570 18.65 -17.16 -9.29
CA GLY A 570 17.84 -16.91 -10.49
C GLY A 570 17.21 -18.19 -11.05
N ILE A 571 17.99 -19.27 -11.16
CA ILE A 571 17.50 -20.59 -11.62
C ILE A 571 16.45 -21.13 -10.66
N ALA A 572 16.71 -21.11 -9.35
CA ALA A 572 15.77 -21.59 -8.35
C ALA A 572 14.45 -20.78 -8.37
N ALA A 573 14.55 -19.46 -8.54
CA ALA A 573 13.41 -18.56 -8.58
C ALA A 573 12.50 -18.82 -9.79
N VAL A 574 13.04 -18.87 -11.00
CA VAL A 574 12.21 -19.11 -12.21
C VAL A 574 11.67 -20.54 -12.29
N THR A 575 12.37 -21.50 -11.68
CA THR A 575 11.87 -22.87 -11.52
C THR A 575 10.68 -22.88 -10.55
N SER A 576 10.77 -22.12 -9.45
CA SER A 576 9.67 -22.03 -8.48
C SER A 576 8.42 -21.34 -9.02
N SER A 577 8.57 -20.43 -10.00
CA SER A 577 7.47 -19.77 -10.68
C SER A 577 6.89 -20.58 -11.84
N LYS A 578 7.33 -21.83 -12.05
CA LYS A 578 6.99 -22.69 -13.20
C LYS A 578 7.36 -22.07 -14.56
N ARG A 579 8.26 -21.08 -14.59
CA ARG A 579 8.73 -20.39 -15.81
C ARG A 579 10.07 -20.97 -16.30
N HIS A 580 10.13 -22.29 -16.48
CA HIS A 580 11.37 -23.00 -16.85
C HIS A 580 12.03 -22.49 -18.13
N PHE A 581 11.25 -21.93 -19.07
CA PHE A 581 11.78 -21.34 -20.30
C PHE A 581 12.74 -20.15 -20.05
N LEU A 582 12.72 -19.55 -18.85
CA LEU A 582 13.62 -18.45 -18.46
C LEU A 582 14.99 -18.93 -17.97
N VAL A 583 15.17 -20.22 -17.65
CA VAL A 583 16.42 -20.76 -17.07
C VAL A 583 17.63 -20.45 -17.97
N GLY A 584 17.50 -20.67 -19.28
CA GLY A 584 18.57 -20.37 -20.25
C GLY A 584 18.92 -18.87 -20.38
N TRP A 585 18.06 -17.99 -19.88
CA TRP A 585 18.28 -16.54 -19.90
C TRP A 585 18.92 -16.01 -18.62
N VAL A 586 18.96 -16.79 -17.53
CA VAL A 586 19.56 -16.37 -16.26
C VAL A 586 21.03 -15.93 -16.42
N PRO A 587 21.89 -16.62 -17.20
CA PRO A 587 23.26 -16.16 -17.43
C PRO A 587 23.36 -14.78 -18.11
N SER A 588 22.34 -14.36 -18.87
CA SER A 588 22.35 -13.06 -19.55
C SER A 588 22.13 -11.87 -18.61
N MET A 589 21.75 -12.10 -17.34
CA MET A 589 21.51 -11.04 -16.34
C MET A 589 22.75 -10.14 -16.12
N VAL A 590 23.97 -10.65 -16.32
CA VAL A 590 25.21 -9.86 -16.22
C VAL A 590 25.22 -8.67 -17.19
N PHE A 591 24.57 -8.79 -18.35
CA PHE A 591 24.46 -7.71 -19.33
C PHE A 591 23.28 -6.76 -19.06
N TYR A 592 22.37 -7.14 -18.16
CA TYR A 592 21.20 -6.35 -17.81
C TYR A 592 21.51 -5.34 -16.69
N PHE A 593 22.27 -5.74 -15.67
CA PHE A 593 22.58 -4.89 -14.51
C PHE A 593 23.39 -3.60 -14.79
N PRO A 594 24.22 -3.47 -15.86
CA PRO A 594 24.84 -2.20 -16.23
C PRO A 594 23.85 -1.05 -16.43
N LEU A 595 22.61 -1.33 -16.87
CA LEU A 595 21.56 -0.30 -16.93
C LEU A 595 21.21 0.24 -15.53
N GLY A 596 21.28 -0.61 -14.50
CA GLY A 596 21.05 -0.23 -13.11
C GLY A 596 22.08 0.75 -12.58
N VAL A 597 23.32 0.69 -13.07
CA VAL A 597 24.37 1.66 -12.77
C VAL A 597 24.00 3.05 -13.32
N LEU A 598 23.52 3.13 -14.56
CA LEU A 598 23.00 4.38 -15.13
C LEU A 598 21.83 4.93 -14.32
N ALA A 599 20.91 4.06 -13.90
CA ALA A 599 19.79 4.42 -13.05
C ALA A 599 20.25 4.95 -11.67
N ALA A 600 21.28 4.36 -11.07
CA ALA A 600 21.83 4.78 -9.79
C ALA A 600 22.48 6.16 -9.85
N TYR A 601 23.24 6.46 -10.91
CA TYR A 601 23.82 7.80 -11.07
C TYR A 601 22.77 8.86 -11.40
N LYS A 602 21.74 8.53 -12.19
CA LYS A 602 20.56 9.40 -12.37
C LYS A 602 19.87 9.66 -11.03
N ALA A 603 19.67 8.62 -10.21
CA ALA A 603 19.08 8.73 -8.89
C ALA A 603 19.89 9.64 -7.96
N LEU A 604 21.22 9.49 -7.94
CA LEU A 604 22.13 10.32 -7.14
C LEU A 604 22.10 11.79 -7.58
N TYR A 605 22.08 12.04 -8.88
CA TYR A 605 21.92 13.39 -9.42
C TYR A 605 20.58 14.00 -8.98
N GLU A 606 19.48 13.28 -9.16
CA GLU A 606 18.14 13.75 -8.78
C GLU A 606 17.97 13.92 -7.27
N LEU A 607 18.62 13.09 -6.46
CA LEU A 607 18.60 13.27 -5.00
C LEU A 607 19.09 14.67 -4.60
N VAL A 608 20.06 15.21 -5.34
CA VAL A 608 20.61 16.55 -5.11
C VAL A 608 19.83 17.63 -5.86
N SER A 609 19.45 17.40 -7.13
CA SER A 609 18.82 18.43 -7.95
C SER A 609 17.32 18.58 -7.71
N ASP A 610 16.62 17.46 -7.47
CA ASP A 610 15.16 17.39 -7.37
C ASP A 610 14.68 16.16 -6.51
N PRO A 611 14.81 16.25 -5.18
CA PRO A 611 14.63 15.11 -4.28
C PRO A 611 13.21 14.55 -4.27
N PHE A 612 12.21 15.40 -4.49
CA PHE A 612 10.78 15.04 -4.45
C PHE A 612 10.20 14.71 -5.83
N PHE A 613 10.98 14.85 -6.91
CA PHE A 613 10.48 14.64 -8.26
C PHE A 613 10.15 13.19 -8.57
N TRP A 614 8.96 13.01 -9.14
CA TRP A 614 8.44 11.74 -9.61
C TRP A 614 8.50 11.65 -11.14
N ASP A 615 9.51 10.94 -11.66
CA ASP A 615 9.64 10.62 -13.09
C ASP A 615 8.74 9.42 -13.46
N LYS A 616 7.43 9.67 -13.67
CA LYS A 616 6.45 8.61 -13.97
C LYS A 616 6.76 7.91 -15.31
N THR A 617 6.69 6.58 -15.31
CA THR A 617 6.72 5.75 -16.52
C THR A 617 5.32 5.46 -17.02
N GLN A 618 5.16 5.41 -18.34
CA GLN A 618 3.91 4.95 -18.97
C GLN A 618 3.94 3.42 -19.09
N HIS A 619 2.85 2.77 -18.72
CA HIS A 619 2.57 1.34 -18.91
C HIS A 619 1.36 1.16 -19.84
N GLY A 620 0.96 -0.08 -20.15
CA GLY A 620 -0.18 -0.42 -21.00
C GLY A 620 0.16 -0.59 -22.49
N GLN A 621 1.38 -1.00 -22.84
CA GLN A 621 1.83 -1.06 -24.24
C GLN A 621 1.96 -2.49 -24.80
N ALA A 622 1.89 -3.51 -23.94
CA ALA A 622 1.95 -4.91 -24.30
C ALA A 622 0.59 -5.60 -24.18
N VAL A 623 0.33 -6.57 -25.06
CA VAL A 623 -0.82 -7.47 -24.96
C VAL A 623 -0.56 -8.47 -23.83
N GLU A 624 -1.56 -8.68 -22.97
CA GLU A 624 -1.55 -9.67 -21.89
C GLU A 624 -1.39 -11.08 -22.50
N GLU A 625 -0.41 -11.87 -22.05
CA GLU A 625 -0.36 -13.28 -22.46
C GLU A 625 -1.62 -13.95 -21.90
N VAL A 626 -2.47 -14.51 -22.77
CA VAL A 626 -3.56 -15.41 -22.36
C VAL A 626 -2.89 -16.65 -21.78
N THR A 627 -2.69 -16.63 -20.47
CA THR A 627 -2.30 -17.80 -19.71
C THR A 627 -3.59 -18.35 -19.13
N ASP A 628 -3.94 -19.58 -19.50
CA ASP A 628 -5.00 -20.31 -18.78
C ASP A 628 -4.68 -20.23 -17.28
N PRO A 629 -5.66 -19.94 -16.42
CA PRO A 629 -5.42 -19.90 -14.99
C PRO A 629 -4.82 -21.24 -14.56
N ILE A 630 -3.60 -21.16 -14.00
CA ILE A 630 -2.83 -22.31 -13.49
C ILE A 630 -3.59 -22.99 -12.37
#